data_AF-A0A7Y7WF56-F1
#
_entry.id   AF-A0A7Y7WF56-F1
#
_cell.length_a   1.000
_cell.length_b   1.000
_cell.length_c   1.000
_cell.angle_alpha   90.00
_cell.angle_beta   90.00
_cell.angle_gamma   90.00
#
_symmetry.space_group_name_H-M   'P 1'
#
loop_
_entity.id
_entity.type
_entity.pdbx_description
1 polymer ?
#
loop_
_entity_poly.entity_id
_entity_poly.type
_entity_poly.pdbx_seq_one_letter_code
_entity_poly.pdbx_strand_id
1 'polypeptide(L)'
;MSTKTTGSALKSFYAEPAVWLSHDGRPLHWIENIRLTINNSEVDDELCIQNLQDSDEVIILEGTIFSYQNLSEVMSLERYFKLWQRSLGSVFLGAFIPEGQYEKLSSMIEAAGGQILRSTTNA
;
A
#
# COMPACT_ATOMS: atom_id res chain seq x y z
N MET A 1 -12.95 5.17 2.49
CA MET A 1 -12.33 5.51 3.80
C MET A 1 -10.86 5.71 3.50
N SER A 2 -10.19 6.71 4.06
CA SER A 2 -8.76 6.88 3.77
C SER A 2 -7.94 5.64 4.14
N THR A 3 -6.91 5.33 3.36
CA THR A 3 -6.05 4.17 3.59
C THR A 3 -4.68 4.62 4.03
N LYS A 4 -4.32 4.26 5.27
CA LYS A 4 -3.00 4.45 5.81
C LYS A 4 -2.07 3.32 5.35
N THR A 5 -0.91 3.69 4.85
CA THR A 5 0.13 2.81 4.31
C THR A 5 1.51 3.43 4.52
N THR A 6 2.56 2.76 4.07
CA THR A 6 3.94 3.27 4.11
C THR A 6 4.41 3.72 2.73
N GLY A 7 5.43 4.57 2.69
CA GLY A 7 6.07 4.98 1.44
C GLY A 7 6.63 3.79 0.64
N SER A 8 7.18 2.78 1.33
CA SER A 8 7.65 1.53 0.68
C SER A 8 6.50 0.77 0.00
N ALA A 9 5.37 0.61 0.67
CA ALA A 9 4.22 -0.10 0.11
C ALA A 9 3.60 0.66 -1.07
N LEU A 10 3.47 1.99 -0.98
CA LEU A 10 2.95 2.79 -2.09
C LEU A 10 3.90 2.78 -3.29
N LYS A 11 5.22 2.92 -3.08
CA LYS A 11 6.21 2.78 -4.17
C LYS A 11 6.14 1.42 -4.84
N SER A 12 5.96 0.35 -4.07
CA SER A 12 5.85 -1.01 -4.60
C SER A 12 4.59 -1.17 -5.48
N PHE A 13 3.47 -0.57 -5.08
CA PHE A 13 2.26 -0.54 -5.90
C PHE A 13 2.49 0.16 -7.24
N TYR A 14 3.16 1.31 -7.23
CA TYR A 14 3.50 2.07 -8.45
C TYR A 14 4.53 1.37 -9.34
N ALA A 15 5.39 0.55 -8.75
CA ALA A 15 6.39 -0.22 -9.48
C ALA A 15 5.84 -1.55 -10.05
N GLU A 16 4.65 -1.99 -9.64
CA GLU A 16 4.08 -3.30 -10.03
C GLU A 16 3.56 -3.28 -11.47
N PRO A 17 4.23 -3.96 -12.43
CA PRO A 17 3.80 -3.93 -13.82
C PRO A 17 2.40 -4.51 -14.04
N ALA A 18 1.99 -5.51 -13.25
CA ALA A 18 0.67 -6.13 -13.37
C ALA A 18 -0.49 -5.17 -13.04
N VAL A 19 -0.21 -4.07 -12.34
CA VAL A 19 -1.20 -3.01 -12.05
C VAL A 19 -1.33 -2.06 -13.24
N TRP A 20 -0.20 -1.65 -13.82
CA TRP A 20 -0.15 -0.52 -14.76
C TRP A 20 -0.08 -0.92 -16.24
N LEU A 21 0.30 -2.16 -16.53
CA LEU A 21 0.52 -2.64 -17.89
C LEU A 21 -0.42 -3.80 -18.23
N SER A 22 -0.80 -3.87 -19.50
CA SER A 22 -1.50 -5.02 -20.06
C SER A 22 -0.53 -6.18 -20.32
N HIS A 23 -1.07 -7.36 -20.63
CA HIS A 23 -0.29 -8.56 -20.92
C HIS A 23 0.73 -8.40 -22.06
N ASP A 24 0.49 -7.46 -22.98
CA ASP A 24 1.39 -7.11 -24.09
C ASP A 24 2.33 -5.94 -23.77
N GLY A 25 2.38 -5.49 -22.50
CA GLY A 25 3.30 -4.47 -22.01
C GLY A 25 2.89 -3.02 -22.32
N ARG A 26 1.67 -2.79 -22.81
CA ARG A 26 1.16 -1.43 -23.06
C ARG A 26 0.60 -0.81 -21.77
N PRO A 27 0.56 0.53 -21.66
CA PRO A 27 -0.14 1.19 -20.56
C PRO A 27 -1.59 0.73 -20.49
N LEU A 28 -1.99 0.23 -19.33
CA LEU A 28 -3.34 -0.24 -19.04
C LEU A 28 -4.13 0.79 -18.26
N HIS A 29 -3.51 1.40 -17.24
CA HIS A 29 -4.17 2.32 -16.33
C HIS A 29 -3.38 3.63 -16.15
N TRP A 30 -4.11 4.71 -15.84
CA TRP A 30 -3.55 5.95 -15.28
C TRP A 30 -4.39 6.43 -14.11
N ILE A 31 -3.91 7.44 -13.39
CA ILE A 31 -4.61 8.01 -12.23
C ILE A 31 -4.84 9.50 -12.46
N GLU A 32 -5.99 10.00 -11.99
CA GLU A 32 -6.26 11.44 -11.88
C GLU A 32 -6.71 11.81 -10.47
N ASN A 33 -6.61 13.11 -10.14
CA ASN A 33 -7.09 13.72 -8.88
C ASN A 33 -6.47 13.07 -7.63
N ILE A 34 -5.15 12.85 -7.63
CA ILE A 34 -4.43 12.23 -6.52
C ILE A 34 -4.30 13.23 -5.38
N ARG A 35 -4.80 12.87 -4.20
CA ARG A 35 -4.54 13.61 -2.96
C ARG A 35 -4.06 12.64 -1.90
N LEU A 36 -2.90 12.93 -1.34
CA LEU A 36 -2.23 12.12 -0.32
C LEU A 36 -1.95 12.97 0.91
N THR A 37 -1.78 12.33 2.06
CA THR A 37 -1.08 12.92 3.19
C THR A 37 0.23 12.17 3.37
N ILE A 38 1.36 12.87 3.42
CA ILE A 38 2.68 12.31 3.74
C ILE A 38 3.15 12.93 5.04
N ASN A 39 3.39 12.12 6.07
CA ASN A 39 3.80 12.59 7.40
C ASN A 39 2.94 13.77 7.90
N ASN A 40 1.61 13.64 7.81
CA ASN A 40 0.60 14.65 8.16
C ASN A 40 0.55 15.92 7.29
N SER A 41 1.30 15.98 6.19
CA SER A 41 1.24 17.08 5.21
C SER A 41 0.47 16.64 3.97
N GLU A 42 -0.58 17.37 3.60
CA GLU A 42 -1.35 17.10 2.39
C GLU A 42 -0.55 17.47 1.14
N VAL A 43 -0.57 16.59 0.13
CA VAL A 43 0.13 16.74 -1.14
C VAL A 43 -0.81 16.35 -2.27
N ASP A 44 -0.83 17.17 -3.32
CA ASP A 44 -1.70 17.05 -4.51
C ASP A 44 -0.83 16.94 -5.77
N ASP A 45 0.18 16.07 -5.72
CA ASP A 45 1.13 15.87 -6.81
C ASP A 45 1.66 14.44 -6.80
N GLU A 46 1.43 13.69 -7.89
CA GLU A 46 1.91 12.32 -8.07
C GLU A 46 3.43 12.20 -8.06
N LEU A 47 4.15 13.27 -8.42
CA LEU A 47 5.62 13.30 -8.43
C LEU A 47 6.22 13.11 -7.03
N CYS A 48 5.45 13.36 -5.97
CA CYS A 48 5.90 13.13 -4.60
C CYS A 48 6.21 11.65 -4.31
N ILE A 49 5.59 10.73 -5.05
CA ILE A 49 5.67 9.28 -4.80
C ILE A 49 7.09 8.75 -5.02
N GLN A 50 7.82 9.31 -5.99
CA GLN A 50 9.22 8.93 -6.25
C GLN A 50 10.16 9.36 -5.13
N ASN A 51 9.80 10.39 -4.36
CA ASN A 51 10.62 10.95 -3.29
C ASN A 51 10.30 10.36 -1.91
N LEU A 52 9.30 9.47 -1.82
CA LEU A 52 8.91 8.82 -0.56
C LEU A 52 10.06 8.00 0.03
N GLN A 53 10.35 8.23 1.30
CA GLN A 53 11.14 7.32 2.10
C GLN A 53 10.31 6.08 2.45
N ASP A 54 10.97 4.94 2.62
CA ASP A 54 10.27 3.67 2.88
C ASP A 54 9.40 3.69 4.15
N SER A 55 9.83 4.48 5.14
CA SER A 55 9.18 4.65 6.43
C SER A 55 8.16 5.78 6.50
N ASP A 56 8.00 6.57 5.42
CA ASP A 56 7.04 7.68 5.43
C ASP A 56 5.63 7.15 5.66
N GLU A 57 4.90 7.81 6.55
CA GLU A 57 3.49 7.52 6.75
C GLU A 57 2.68 8.18 5.64
N VAL A 58 1.96 7.37 4.87
CA VAL A 58 1.16 7.84 3.74
C VAL A 58 -0.31 7.53 3.96
N ILE A 59 -1.18 8.51 3.74
CA ILE A 59 -2.63 8.34 3.74
C ILE A 59 -3.16 8.68 2.35
N ILE A 60 -3.79 7.71 1.69
CA ILE A 60 -4.48 7.93 0.41
C ILE A 60 -5.83 8.59 0.72
N LEU A 61 -5.99 9.85 0.31
CA LEU A 61 -7.24 10.61 0.49
C LEU A 61 -8.12 10.48 -0.75
N GLU A 62 -7.56 10.75 -1.92
CA GLU A 62 -8.25 10.75 -3.21
C GLU A 62 -7.37 10.19 -4.33
N GLY A 63 -8.01 9.92 -5.47
CA GLY A 63 -7.39 9.37 -6.67
C GLY A 63 -8.37 8.46 -7.38
N THR A 64 -8.47 8.59 -8.70
CA THR A 64 -9.35 7.77 -9.54
C THR A 64 -8.52 7.09 -10.61
N ILE A 65 -8.63 5.77 -10.69
CA ILE A 65 -7.96 4.96 -11.72
C ILE A 65 -8.85 4.89 -12.95
N PHE A 66 -8.26 5.12 -14.11
CA PHE A 66 -8.90 5.02 -15.42
C PHE A 66 -8.18 3.99 -16.29
N SER A 67 -8.90 3.42 -17.26
CA SER A 67 -8.35 2.45 -18.22
C SER A 67 -8.12 3.05 -19.60
N TYR A 68 -6.93 2.85 -20.16
CA TYR A 68 -6.59 3.28 -21.53
C TYR A 68 -7.35 2.52 -22.60
N GLN A 69 -7.95 1.36 -22.27
CA GLN A 69 -8.64 0.52 -23.23
C GLN A 69 -10.00 1.08 -23.63
N ASN A 70 -10.69 1.74 -22.69
CA ASN A 70 -12.06 2.21 -22.88
C ASN A 70 -12.29 3.66 -22.39
N LEU A 71 -11.24 4.32 -21.87
CA LEU A 71 -11.26 5.68 -21.33
C LEU A 71 -12.31 5.88 -20.23
N SER A 72 -12.59 4.82 -19.46
CA SER A 72 -13.56 4.87 -18.37
C SER A 72 -12.88 4.79 -17.01
N GLU A 73 -13.57 5.31 -16.00
CA GLU A 73 -13.24 5.06 -14.61
C GLU A 73 -13.28 3.54 -14.33
N VAL A 74 -12.27 3.07 -13.61
CA VAL A 74 -12.17 1.70 -13.10
C VAL A 74 -12.66 1.66 -11.66
N MET A 75 -12.02 2.44 -10.78
CA MET A 75 -12.39 2.65 -9.37
C MET A 75 -11.47 3.68 -8.70
N SER A 76 -11.72 3.98 -7.43
CA SER A 76 -10.80 4.79 -6.63
C SER A 76 -9.44 4.11 -6.40
N LEU A 77 -8.38 4.93 -6.34
CA LEU A 77 -7.01 4.54 -6.02
C LEU A 77 -6.95 3.77 -4.70
N GLU A 78 -7.64 4.27 -3.68
CA GLU A 78 -7.76 3.63 -2.37
C GLU A 78 -8.22 2.17 -2.47
N ARG A 79 -9.30 1.93 -3.23
CA ARG A 79 -9.90 0.61 -3.35
C ARG A 79 -8.99 -0.32 -4.16
N TYR A 80 -8.41 0.17 -5.24
CA TYR A 80 -7.53 -0.62 -6.08
C TYR A 80 -6.24 -0.99 -5.35
N PHE A 81 -5.64 -0.05 -4.61
CA PHE A 81 -4.47 -0.29 -3.77
C PHE A 81 -4.74 -1.41 -2.75
N LYS A 82 -5.89 -1.37 -2.06
CA LYS A 82 -6.28 -2.44 -1.12
C LYS A 82 -6.46 -3.80 -1.79
N LEU A 83 -7.01 -3.84 -3.01
CA LEU A 83 -7.15 -5.09 -3.76
C LEU A 83 -5.80 -5.66 -4.16
N TRP A 84 -4.90 -4.81 -4.67
CA TRP A 84 -3.52 -5.19 -4.97
C TRP A 84 -2.82 -5.72 -3.71
N GLN A 85 -2.88 -5.00 -2.60
CA GLN A 85 -2.23 -5.41 -1.35
C GLN A 85 -2.73 -6.79 -0.87
N ARG A 86 -4.02 -7.09 -1.07
CA ARG A 86 -4.58 -8.42 -0.77
C ARG A 86 -4.13 -9.50 -1.76
N SER A 87 -3.85 -9.15 -3.02
CA SER A 87 -3.39 -10.08 -4.05
C SER A 87 -1.94 -10.52 -3.90
N LEU A 88 -1.12 -9.76 -3.16
CA LEU A 88 0.27 -10.14 -2.84
C LEU A 88 0.35 -11.44 -2.02
N GLY A 89 -0.78 -11.93 -1.52
CA GLY A 89 -0.87 -13.11 -0.68
C GLY A 89 -0.36 -12.84 0.73
N SER A 90 -0.33 -13.86 1.56
CA SER A 90 0.20 -13.78 2.92
C SER A 90 0.93 -15.06 3.24
N VAL A 91 2.05 -14.94 3.95
CA VAL A 91 2.80 -16.10 4.48
C VAL A 91 2.68 -16.07 5.99
N PHE A 92 2.37 -17.23 6.58
CA PHE A 92 2.42 -17.38 8.03
C PHE A 92 3.87 -17.57 8.48
N LEU A 93 4.34 -16.70 9.38
CA LEU A 93 5.65 -16.81 10.02
C LEU A 93 5.46 -17.04 11.53
N GLY A 94 5.84 -18.21 12.02
CA GLY A 94 5.93 -18.50 13.45
C GLY A 94 7.38 -18.43 13.93
N ALA A 95 7.64 -17.66 15.00
CA ALA A 95 8.97 -17.52 15.59
C ALA A 95 8.89 -17.46 17.12
N PHE A 96 9.86 -18.08 17.81
CA PHE A 96 10.07 -17.89 19.24
C PHE A 96 11.03 -16.74 19.45
N ILE A 97 10.62 -15.74 20.21
CA ILE A 97 11.41 -14.53 20.47
C ILE A 97 11.51 -14.28 21.98
N PRO A 98 12.61 -13.70 22.49
CA PRO A 98 12.67 -13.24 23.87
C PRO A 98 11.60 -12.17 24.13
N GLU A 99 10.97 -12.20 25.30
CA GLU A 99 9.86 -11.29 25.67
C GLU A 99 10.24 -9.81 25.49
N GLY A 100 11.47 -9.43 25.87
CA GLY A 100 11.98 -8.05 25.71
C GLY A 100 12.17 -7.58 24.26
N GLN A 101 12.06 -8.46 23.26
CA GLN A 101 12.13 -8.09 21.83
C GLN A 101 10.74 -8.01 21.18
N TYR A 102 9.68 -8.38 21.90
CA TYR A 102 8.32 -8.46 21.35
C TYR A 102 7.87 -7.13 20.74
N GLU A 103 7.88 -6.05 21.51
CA GLU A 103 7.38 -4.73 21.05
C GLU A 103 8.12 -4.26 19.80
N LYS A 104 9.46 -4.39 19.80
CA LYS A 104 10.30 -4.00 18.66
C LYS A 104 9.92 -4.77 17.40
N LEU A 105 9.81 -6.10 17.48
CA LEU A 105 9.48 -6.93 16.33
C LEU A 105 8.01 -6.73 15.90
N SER A 106 7.11 -6.52 16.87
CA SER A 106 5.71 -6.20 16.62
C SER A 106 5.57 -4.96 15.75
N SER A 107 6.20 -3.86 16.16
CA SER A 107 6.18 -2.61 15.40
C SER A 107 6.80 -2.76 14.01
N MET A 108 7.85 -3.56 13.85
CA MET A 108 8.47 -3.80 12.55
C MET A 108 7.56 -4.60 11.61
N ILE A 109 6.87 -5.62 12.11
CA ILE A 109 5.92 -6.42 11.32
C ILE A 109 4.74 -5.54 10.88
N GLU A 110 4.19 -4.74 11.79
CA GLU A 110 3.08 -3.83 11.49
C GLU A 110 3.49 -2.74 10.50
N ALA A 111 4.70 -2.17 10.63
CA ALA A 111 5.25 -1.20 9.68
C ALA A 111 5.47 -1.81 8.28
N ALA A 112 5.77 -3.11 8.20
CA ALA A 112 5.83 -3.85 6.93
C ALA A 112 4.44 -4.21 6.37
N GLY A 113 3.35 -3.79 7.01
CA GLY A 113 1.97 -4.11 6.62
C GLY A 113 1.53 -5.53 7.01
N GLY A 114 2.33 -6.23 7.82
CA GLY A 114 1.99 -7.54 8.37
C GLY A 114 0.99 -7.45 9.52
N GLN A 115 0.33 -8.58 9.81
CA GLN A 115 -0.61 -8.70 10.92
C GLN A 115 -0.09 -9.71 11.93
N ILE A 116 -0.28 -9.40 13.22
CA ILE A 116 0.12 -10.28 14.32
C ILE A 116 -1.11 -11.02 14.83
N LEU A 117 -1.10 -12.35 14.67
CA LEU A 117 -2.15 -13.22 15.21
C LEU A 117 -1.90 -13.43 16.70
N ARG A 118 -2.71 -12.79 17.55
CA ARG A 118 -2.69 -13.07 19.00
C ARG A 118 -3.49 -14.35 19.27
N SER A 119 -2.81 -15.38 19.78
CA SER A 119 -3.50 -16.46 20.48
C SER A 119 -3.75 -15.99 21.92
N THR A 120 -4.99 -15.71 22.28
CA THR A 120 -5.38 -15.62 23.69
C THR A 120 -5.41 -17.04 24.25
N THR A 121 -4.26 -17.50 24.74
CA THR A 121 -4.23 -18.67 25.62
C THR A 121 -4.83 -18.21 26.95
N ASN A 122 -6.16 -18.30 27.08
CA ASN A 122 -6.78 -18.22 28.40
C ASN A 122 -6.29 -19.45 29.18
N ALA A 123 -5.46 -19.19 30.18
CA ALA A 123 -5.09 -20.14 31.22
C ALA A 123 -6.25 -20.32 32.21
#